data_AF-A0A3D0YJJ1-F1
#
_entry.id   AF-A0A3D0YJJ1-F1
#
_cell.length_a   1.000
_cell.length_b   1.000
_cell.length_c   1.000
_cell.angle_alpha   90.00
_cell.angle_beta   90.00
_cell.angle_gamma   90.00
#
_symmetry.space_group_name_H-M   'P 1'
#
loop_
_entity.id
_entity.type
_entity.pdbx_description
1 polymer ?
#
loop_
_entity_poly.entity_id
_entity_poly.type
_entity_poly.pdbx_seq_one_letter_code
_entity_poly.pdbx_strand_id
1 'polypeptide(L)'
;MGEGVELISIEKINTDGKLGLKAGYKFSDINKLKYSVRDAMNEAASPVIWSYGAGKADDTGKAVTFKFKDDKLTIIQKKPDTAMANNEVTEPEGVNPQISAHAKAMIGGMRVTTKVKIDSGIAKTDAADVDGNVITLMDISIDAIMAEPDKIRALRSGGFDKAKAALKGVERIKFEVKESVSVEMR
;
A
#
# COMPACT_ATOMS: atom_id res chain seq x y z
N MET A 1 3.29 14.58 -0.34
CA MET A 1 2.46 15.37 0.61
C MET A 1 2.22 16.77 0.03
N GLY A 2 1.16 17.47 0.44
CA GLY A 2 0.63 18.67 -0.24
C GLY A 2 0.72 19.97 0.56
N GLU A 3 0.09 21.03 0.06
CA GLU A 3 0.11 22.36 0.67
C GLU A 3 -0.57 22.36 2.05
N GLY A 4 0.10 22.96 3.05
CA GLY A 4 -0.43 23.07 4.42
C GLY A 4 -0.33 21.79 5.25
N VAL A 5 0.42 20.79 4.80
CA VAL A 5 0.76 19.60 5.59
C VAL A 5 2.06 19.84 6.34
N GLU A 6 2.03 19.70 7.67
CA GLU A 6 3.16 19.94 8.56
C GLU A 6 3.52 18.66 9.32
N LEU A 7 4.81 18.34 9.40
CA LEU A 7 5.31 17.28 10.29
C LEU A 7 5.26 17.78 11.74
N ILE A 8 4.59 17.03 12.62
CA ILE A 8 4.43 17.40 14.03
C ILE A 8 5.14 16.45 15.00
N SER A 9 5.43 15.21 14.59
CA SER A 9 6.17 14.26 15.44
C SER A 9 6.88 13.18 14.63
N ILE A 10 7.97 12.66 15.18
CA ILE A 10 8.61 11.41 14.76
C ILE A 10 8.91 10.60 16.03
N GLU A 11 8.29 9.43 16.15
CA GLU A 11 8.47 8.49 17.25
C GLU A 11 9.20 7.25 16.74
N LYS A 12 10.22 6.80 17.49
CA LYS A 12 10.85 5.51 17.21
C LYS A 12 9.98 4.40 17.80
N ILE A 13 9.68 3.40 16.98
CA ILE A 13 9.04 2.15 17.41
C ILE A 13 10.14 1.11 17.60
N ASN A 14 10.13 0.42 18.73
CA ASN A 14 10.92 -0.77 18.98
C ASN A 14 10.00 -1.80 19.63
N THR A 15 9.62 -2.83 18.87
CA THR A 15 8.70 -3.87 19.34
C THR A 15 9.18 -5.22 18.82
N ASP A 16 9.45 -6.17 19.72
CA ASP A 16 9.91 -7.52 19.38
C ASP A 16 11.11 -7.55 18.41
N GLY A 17 12.07 -6.63 18.60
CA GLY A 17 13.24 -6.49 17.73
C GLY A 17 12.95 -5.82 16.37
N LYS A 18 11.70 -5.41 16.12
CA LYS A 18 11.31 -4.65 14.92
C LYS A 18 11.44 -3.17 15.21
N LEU A 19 12.41 -2.54 14.54
CA LEU A 19 12.62 -1.11 14.57
C LEU A 19 11.76 -0.44 13.50
N GLY A 20 11.15 0.70 13.84
CA GLY A 20 10.33 1.48 12.92
C GLY A 20 10.26 2.94 13.32
N LEU A 21 9.64 3.74 12.46
CA LEU A 21 9.35 5.14 12.70
C LEU A 21 7.85 5.38 12.53
N LYS A 22 7.29 6.20 13.41
CA LYS A 22 5.94 6.72 13.31
C LYS A 22 6.03 8.23 13.18
N ALA A 23 5.66 8.74 12.01
CA ALA A 23 5.59 10.16 11.76
C ALA A 23 4.14 10.65 11.90
N GLY A 24 3.94 11.72 12.67
CA GLY A 24 2.66 12.42 12.80
C GLY A 24 2.66 13.68 11.94
N TYR A 25 1.59 13.89 11.18
CA TYR A 25 1.40 15.08 10.37
C TYR A 25 0.09 15.78 10.74
N LYS A 26 0.08 17.11 10.61
CA LYS A 26 -1.10 17.95 10.77
C LYS A 26 -1.41 18.67 9.47
N PHE A 27 -2.69 18.87 9.20
CA PHE A 27 -3.20 19.68 8.10
C PHE A 27 -4.53 20.28 8.52
N SER A 28 -4.91 21.42 7.94
CA SER A 28 -6.21 22.06 8.17
C SER A 28 -7.24 21.71 7.08
N ASP A 29 -6.77 21.30 5.90
CA ASP A 29 -7.61 20.99 4.75
C ASP A 29 -7.20 19.65 4.13
N ILE A 30 -8.02 18.63 4.34
CA ILE A 30 -7.78 17.28 3.79
C ILE A 30 -7.82 17.27 2.25
N ASN A 31 -8.50 18.25 1.61
CA ASN A 31 -8.55 18.36 0.15
C ASN A 31 -7.17 18.63 -0.47
N LYS A 32 -6.23 19.15 0.32
CA LYS A 32 -4.85 19.41 -0.11
C LYS A 32 -3.90 18.23 0.15
N LEU A 33 -4.35 17.22 0.89
CA LEU A 33 -3.54 16.05 1.23
C LEU A 33 -3.34 15.15 0.00
N LYS A 34 -2.08 14.80 -0.24
CA LYS A 34 -1.66 13.80 -1.23
C LYS A 34 -0.79 12.76 -0.54
N TYR A 35 -1.23 11.51 -0.53
CA TYR A 35 -0.52 10.40 0.10
C TYR A 35 -0.10 9.36 -0.96
N SER A 36 1.19 9.08 -1.05
CA SER A 36 1.73 8.05 -1.94
C SER A 36 2.27 6.91 -1.09
N VAL A 37 1.70 5.71 -1.27
CA VAL A 37 2.21 4.51 -0.59
C VAL A 37 3.64 4.22 -1.03
N ARG A 38 3.94 4.44 -2.32
CA ARG A 38 5.29 4.28 -2.87
C ARG A 38 6.28 5.23 -2.20
N ASP A 39 5.94 6.51 -2.08
CA ASP A 39 6.85 7.49 -1.46
C ASP A 39 7.09 7.12 0.01
N ALA A 40 6.04 6.71 0.72
CA ALA A 40 6.16 6.24 2.10
C ALA A 40 7.03 4.97 2.21
N MET A 41 6.93 4.04 1.26
CA MET A 41 7.82 2.88 1.20
C MET A 41 9.26 3.29 0.87
N ASN A 42 9.45 4.25 -0.03
CA ASN A 42 10.76 4.76 -0.40
C ASN A 42 11.49 5.45 0.75
N GLU A 43 10.76 6.17 1.58
CA GLU A 43 11.30 6.78 2.79
C GLU A 43 11.59 5.77 3.90
N ALA A 44 10.83 4.66 3.96
CA ALA A 44 10.95 3.64 5.00
C ALA A 44 11.94 2.51 4.67
N ALA A 45 12.29 2.31 3.41
CA ALA A 45 13.07 1.16 2.99
C ALA A 45 14.59 1.34 3.18
N SER A 46 15.24 0.26 3.60
CA SER A 46 16.70 0.17 3.68
C SER A 46 17.33 0.16 2.28
N PRO A 47 18.57 0.67 2.10
CA PRO A 47 19.33 0.55 0.84
C PRO A 47 19.42 -0.87 0.29
N VAL A 48 19.32 -1.88 1.16
CA VAL A 48 19.30 -3.30 0.78
C VAL A 48 18.01 -3.65 0.02
N ILE A 49 16.85 -3.17 0.46
CA ILE A 49 15.57 -3.35 -0.25
C ILE A 49 15.60 -2.63 -1.60
N TRP A 50 16.35 -1.53 -1.71
CA TRP A 50 16.55 -0.78 -2.97
C TRP A 50 17.34 -1.59 -3.99
N SER A 51 18.31 -2.39 -3.52
CA SER A 51 19.18 -3.19 -4.37
C SER A 51 18.50 -4.41 -5.00
N TYR A 52 17.33 -4.83 -4.51
CA TYR A 52 16.57 -5.98 -5.01
C TYR A 52 15.39 -5.61 -5.92
N GLY A 53 15.45 -4.46 -6.60
CA GLY A 53 14.50 -4.17 -7.67
C GLY A 53 13.18 -3.51 -7.21
N ALA A 54 13.20 -2.75 -6.12
CA ALA A 54 12.28 -1.62 -5.98
C ALA A 54 12.67 -0.58 -7.05
N GLY A 55 12.34 -0.87 -8.31
CA GLY A 55 12.79 -0.13 -9.46
C GLY A 55 12.44 1.35 -9.35
N LYS A 56 13.28 2.19 -9.95
CA LYS A 56 13.00 3.60 -10.23
C LYS A 56 11.89 3.70 -11.29
N ALA A 57 10.70 3.21 -11.00
CA ALA A 57 9.53 3.50 -11.82
C ALA A 57 8.99 4.87 -11.39
N ASP A 58 8.96 5.80 -12.33
CA ASP A 58 8.32 7.10 -12.15
C ASP A 58 6.83 6.87 -11.86
N ASP A 59 6.41 7.25 -10.65
CA ASP A 59 5.02 7.11 -10.18
C ASP A 59 4.47 8.45 -9.68
N THR A 60 5.05 9.53 -10.18
CA THR A 60 4.60 10.91 -9.97
C THR A 60 3.17 11.07 -10.50
N GLY A 61 2.18 10.60 -9.74
CA GLY A 61 0.78 10.68 -10.15
C GLY A 61 -0.21 9.65 -9.59
N LYS A 62 0.20 8.71 -8.74
CA LYS A 62 -0.71 7.72 -8.09
C LYS A 62 -1.01 7.99 -6.62
N ALA A 63 -0.85 9.24 -6.18
CA ALA A 63 -1.21 9.63 -4.82
C ALA A 63 -2.71 9.41 -4.55
N VAL A 64 -3.03 8.84 -3.40
CA VAL A 64 -4.35 8.93 -2.79
C VAL A 64 -4.60 10.39 -2.44
N THR A 65 -5.75 10.88 -2.88
CA THR A 65 -6.23 12.25 -2.63
C THR A 65 -7.63 12.20 -2.04
N PHE A 66 -8.07 13.31 -1.48
CA PHE A 66 -9.32 13.36 -0.73
C PHE A 66 -10.15 14.54 -1.22
N LYS A 67 -11.47 14.37 -1.23
CA LYS A 67 -12.43 15.48 -1.33
C LYS A 67 -13.36 15.43 -0.14
N PHE A 68 -13.40 16.48 0.65
CA PHE A 68 -14.30 16.59 1.79
C PHE A 68 -15.18 17.82 1.66
N LYS A 69 -16.49 17.60 1.63
CA LYS A 69 -17.52 18.64 1.52
C LYS A 69 -18.83 18.14 2.12
N ASP A 70 -19.52 18.97 2.88
CA ASP A 70 -20.86 18.69 3.45
C ASP A 70 -20.93 17.31 4.15
N ASP A 71 -19.97 17.04 5.06
CA ASP A 71 -19.83 15.77 5.80
C ASP A 71 -19.70 14.51 4.94
N LYS A 72 -19.33 14.70 3.68
CA LYS A 72 -19.04 13.62 2.74
C LYS A 72 -17.56 13.63 2.36
N LEU A 73 -16.89 12.53 2.68
CA LEU A 73 -15.52 12.25 2.25
C LEU A 73 -15.54 11.38 0.99
N THR A 74 -14.80 11.79 -0.02
CA THR A 74 -14.47 10.96 -1.19
C THR A 74 -12.98 10.69 -1.17
N ILE A 75 -12.59 9.43 -1.01
CA ILE A 75 -11.21 8.97 -1.12
C ILE A 75 -10.97 8.62 -2.58
N ILE A 76 -10.00 9.25 -3.22
CA ILE A 76 -9.70 9.09 -4.64
C ILE A 76 -8.33 8.45 -4.78
N GLN A 77 -8.27 7.33 -5.46
CA GLN A 77 -7.05 6.59 -5.76
C GLN A 77 -7.06 6.17 -7.22
N LYS A 78 -5.89 6.13 -7.86
CA LYS A 78 -5.80 5.41 -9.13
C LYS A 78 -5.85 3.91 -8.85
N LYS A 79 -6.41 3.14 -9.78
CA LYS A 79 -6.30 1.68 -9.70
C LYS A 79 -4.83 1.31 -9.51
N PRO A 80 -4.52 0.39 -8.59
CA PRO A 80 -3.16 -0.09 -8.45
C PRO A 80 -2.70 -0.62 -9.81
N ASP A 81 -1.55 -0.14 -10.25
CA ASP A 81 -0.99 -0.58 -11.51
C ASP A 81 -0.27 -1.91 -11.30
N THR A 82 -0.20 -2.73 -12.34
CA THR A 82 0.60 -3.96 -12.35
C THR A 82 2.05 -3.73 -11.97
N ALA A 83 2.56 -2.49 -12.02
CA ALA A 83 3.88 -2.09 -11.58
C ALA A 83 4.24 -2.50 -10.13
N MET A 84 3.29 -2.70 -9.21
CA MET A 84 3.61 -3.29 -7.89
C MET A 84 3.92 -4.79 -7.96
N ALA A 85 3.34 -5.49 -8.94
CA ALA A 85 3.57 -6.90 -9.25
C ALA A 85 4.70 -7.12 -10.29
N ASN A 86 4.96 -6.10 -11.09
CA ASN A 86 6.11 -5.91 -11.98
C ASN A 86 7.23 -5.12 -11.31
N ASN A 87 7.18 -4.92 -9.98
CA ASN A 87 8.42 -4.75 -9.25
C ASN A 87 9.18 -6.02 -9.56
N GLU A 88 10.14 -5.87 -10.45
CA GLU A 88 11.07 -6.88 -10.82
C GLU A 88 11.78 -7.34 -9.54
N VAL A 89 11.19 -8.31 -8.86
CA VAL A 89 11.94 -9.53 -8.59
C VAL A 89 12.07 -10.20 -9.97
N THR A 90 12.77 -9.56 -10.91
CA THR A 90 13.57 -10.35 -11.81
C THR A 90 14.45 -11.13 -10.84
N GLU A 91 14.27 -12.44 -10.76
CA GLU A 91 15.48 -13.24 -10.72
C GLU A 91 16.21 -12.78 -11.97
N PRO A 92 17.28 -11.98 -11.86
CA PRO A 92 18.08 -11.68 -13.03
C PRO A 92 18.45 -13.05 -13.60
N GLU A 93 18.23 -13.27 -14.88
CA GLU A 93 18.62 -14.53 -15.50
C GLU A 93 20.10 -14.77 -15.18
N GLY A 94 20.40 -15.87 -14.48
CA GLY A 94 21.74 -16.18 -13.97
C GLY A 94 22.01 -15.86 -12.50
N VAL A 95 21.03 -15.42 -11.70
CA VAL A 95 21.21 -15.29 -10.26
C VAL A 95 21.19 -16.66 -9.57
N ASN A 96 22.28 -16.91 -8.85
CA ASN A 96 22.50 -18.09 -8.02
C ASN A 96 21.27 -18.35 -7.12
N PRO A 97 20.73 -19.58 -7.07
CA PRO A 97 19.61 -19.96 -6.19
C PRO A 97 19.79 -19.58 -4.71
N GLN A 98 21.03 -19.43 -4.25
CA GLN A 98 21.34 -18.97 -2.89
C GLN A 98 21.01 -17.48 -2.68
N ILE A 99 21.18 -16.65 -3.71
CA ILE A 99 20.88 -15.22 -3.66
C ILE A 99 19.36 -15.01 -3.66
N SER A 100 18.59 -15.80 -4.44
CA SER A 100 17.13 -15.71 -4.43
C SER A 100 16.51 -16.23 -3.13
N ALA A 101 17.08 -17.28 -2.52
CA ALA A 101 16.67 -17.77 -1.20
C ALA A 101 16.96 -16.74 -0.09
N HIS A 102 18.13 -16.08 -0.14
CA HIS A 102 18.48 -15.03 0.82
C HIS A 102 17.60 -13.79 0.68
N ALA A 103 17.30 -13.37 -0.55
CA ALA A 103 16.37 -12.26 -0.81
C ALA A 103 14.96 -12.57 -0.29
N LYS A 104 14.43 -13.78 -0.55
CA LYS A 104 13.15 -14.24 -0.02
C LYS A 104 13.13 -14.24 1.51
N ALA A 105 14.22 -14.67 2.15
CA ALA A 105 14.34 -14.64 3.61
C ALA A 105 14.33 -13.20 4.18
N MET A 106 14.86 -12.22 3.44
CA MET A 106 14.87 -10.81 3.88
C MET A 106 13.51 -10.11 3.73
N ILE A 107 12.73 -10.43 2.69
CA ILE A 107 11.41 -9.81 2.45
C ILE A 107 10.24 -10.61 3.03
N GLY A 108 10.51 -11.83 3.51
CA GLY A 108 9.56 -12.63 4.28
C GLY A 108 9.08 -11.88 5.52
N GLY A 109 7.80 -12.02 5.85
CA GLY A 109 7.15 -11.28 6.93
C GLY A 109 6.78 -9.84 6.60
N MET A 110 7.18 -9.30 5.42
CA MET A 110 6.81 -7.94 5.04
C MET A 110 5.30 -7.84 4.79
N ARG A 111 4.68 -6.83 5.39
CA ARG A 111 3.27 -6.49 5.20
C ARG A 111 3.13 -4.99 5.00
N VAL A 112 2.45 -4.61 3.93
CA VAL A 112 2.14 -3.21 3.62
C VAL A 112 0.65 -3.01 3.78
N THR A 113 0.25 -2.06 4.62
CA THR A 113 -1.15 -1.78 4.89
C THR A 113 -1.41 -0.29 4.78
N THR A 114 -2.46 0.09 4.08
CA THR A 114 -2.95 1.47 3.96
C THR A 114 -4.41 1.50 4.38
N LYS A 115 -4.71 2.31 5.40
CA LYS A 115 -6.03 2.41 6.02
C LYS A 115 -6.42 3.87 6.20
N VAL A 116 -7.72 4.13 6.12
CA VAL A 116 -8.32 5.42 6.50
C VAL A 116 -9.20 5.17 7.71
N LYS A 117 -8.84 5.78 8.84
CA LYS A 117 -9.63 5.75 10.07
C LYS A 117 -10.38 7.08 10.20
N ILE A 118 -11.67 7.00 10.49
CA ILE A 118 -12.55 8.15 10.62
C ILE A 118 -13.03 8.22 12.06
N ASP A 119 -12.45 9.10 12.87
CA ASP A 119 -12.69 9.12 14.31
C ASP A 119 -14.12 9.50 14.69
N SER A 120 -14.79 10.38 13.93
CA SER A 120 -16.22 10.70 14.14
C SER A 120 -17.15 9.53 13.79
N GLY A 121 -16.68 8.61 12.96
CA GLY A 121 -17.38 7.40 12.55
C GLY A 121 -17.94 7.44 11.14
N ILE A 122 -18.34 6.25 10.67
CA ILE A 122 -18.84 6.03 9.31
C ILE A 122 -20.35 5.77 9.37
N ALA A 123 -21.15 6.68 8.82
CA ALA A 123 -22.60 6.49 8.70
C ALA A 123 -22.90 5.53 7.55
N LYS A 124 -22.25 5.77 6.40
CA LYS A 124 -22.41 4.95 5.18
C LYS A 124 -21.13 5.00 4.36
N THR A 125 -20.79 3.89 3.72
CA THR A 125 -19.69 3.87 2.74
C THR A 125 -19.95 2.81 1.69
N ASP A 126 -19.35 2.99 0.53
CA ASP A 126 -19.31 1.98 -0.52
C ASP A 126 -17.96 1.24 -0.59
N ALA A 127 -17.06 1.41 0.38
CA ALA A 127 -15.79 0.68 0.45
C ALA A 127 -15.98 -0.84 0.51
N ALA A 128 -15.03 -1.59 -0.07
CA ALA A 128 -15.08 -3.05 -0.11
C ALA A 128 -14.72 -3.72 1.23
N ASP A 129 -13.86 -3.09 2.05
CA ASP A 129 -13.37 -3.64 3.32
C ASP A 129 -13.46 -2.59 4.42
N VAL A 130 -14.39 -2.81 5.36
CA VAL A 130 -14.70 -1.91 6.46
C VAL A 130 -14.73 -2.68 7.77
N ASP A 131 -13.98 -2.22 8.76
CA ASP A 131 -13.96 -2.75 10.12
C ASP A 131 -14.22 -1.59 11.09
N GLY A 132 -15.44 -1.50 11.61
CA GLY A 132 -15.90 -0.37 12.41
C GLY A 132 -15.77 0.96 11.67
N ASN A 133 -14.85 1.80 12.14
CA ASN A 133 -14.56 3.14 11.58
C ASN A 133 -13.32 3.17 10.69
N VAL A 134 -12.85 2.00 10.25
CA VAL A 134 -11.60 1.83 9.48
C VAL A 134 -11.92 1.25 8.11
N ILE A 135 -11.51 1.97 7.06
CA ILE A 135 -11.54 1.51 5.68
C ILE A 135 -10.15 1.02 5.29
N THR A 136 -10.04 -0.20 4.78
CA THR A 136 -8.78 -0.75 4.25
C THR A 136 -8.68 -0.49 2.75
N LEU A 137 -7.75 0.38 2.33
CA LEU A 137 -7.48 0.63 0.91
C LEU A 137 -6.56 -0.44 0.32
N MET A 138 -5.59 -0.89 1.11
CA MET A 138 -4.63 -1.90 0.71
C MET A 138 -4.13 -2.66 1.94
N ASP A 139 -4.01 -3.97 1.83
CA ASP A 139 -3.38 -4.82 2.85
C ASP A 139 -2.74 -6.01 2.16
N ILE A 140 -1.42 -6.02 2.06
CA ILE A 140 -0.66 -7.02 1.31
C ILE A 140 0.39 -7.62 2.23
N SER A 141 0.36 -8.94 2.38
CA SER A 141 1.46 -9.72 2.95
C SER A 141 2.29 -10.36 1.84
N ILE A 142 3.61 -10.18 1.89
CA ILE A 142 4.54 -10.83 0.96
C ILE A 142 4.52 -12.35 1.16
N ASP A 143 4.43 -12.84 2.39
CA ASP A 143 4.31 -14.27 2.67
C ASP A 143 3.06 -14.88 2.02
N ALA A 144 1.93 -14.18 2.12
CA ALA A 144 0.68 -14.62 1.49
C ALA A 144 0.79 -14.65 -0.05
N ILE A 145 1.51 -13.70 -0.64
CA ILE A 145 1.80 -13.70 -2.08
C ILE A 145 2.71 -14.87 -2.44
N MET A 146 3.82 -15.07 -1.71
CA MET A 146 4.80 -16.12 -1.98
C MET A 146 4.24 -17.54 -1.82
N ALA A 147 3.25 -17.72 -0.95
CA ALA A 147 2.51 -18.98 -0.81
C ALA A 147 1.65 -19.33 -2.03
N GLU A 148 1.51 -18.41 -3.00
CA GLU A 148 0.64 -18.54 -4.16
C GLU A 148 1.41 -18.36 -5.50
N PRO A 149 2.39 -19.24 -5.79
CA PRO A 149 3.31 -19.09 -6.93
C PRO A 149 2.61 -19.03 -8.29
N ASP A 150 1.51 -19.77 -8.46
CA ASP A 150 0.74 -19.77 -9.71
C ASP A 150 -0.01 -18.43 -9.91
N LYS A 151 -0.47 -17.80 -8.83
CA LYS A 151 -1.13 -16.49 -8.87
C LYS A 151 -0.13 -15.37 -9.13
N ILE A 152 1.11 -15.48 -8.64
CA ILE A 152 2.22 -14.60 -9.00
C ILE A 152 2.55 -14.71 -10.50
N ARG A 153 2.55 -15.92 -11.05
CA ARG A 153 2.79 -16.11 -12.49
C ARG A 153 1.68 -15.48 -13.33
N ALA A 154 0.43 -15.54 -12.87
CA ALA A 154 -0.71 -14.86 -13.48
C ALA A 154 -0.60 -13.33 -13.37
N LEU A 155 -0.09 -12.80 -12.25
CA LEU A 155 0.23 -11.38 -12.07
C LEU A 155 1.26 -10.87 -13.09
N ARG A 156 2.30 -11.67 -13.39
CA ARG A 156 3.35 -11.34 -14.36
C ARG A 156 2.88 -11.40 -15.82
N SER A 157 1.81 -12.16 -16.12
CA SER A 157 1.35 -12.44 -17.48
C SER A 157 -0.02 -11.81 -17.81
N GLY A 158 -0.70 -11.23 -16.83
CA GLY A 158 -2.02 -10.63 -16.97
C GLY A 158 -2.11 -9.27 -16.28
N GLY A 159 -2.85 -8.34 -16.89
CA GLY A 159 -3.14 -7.04 -16.30
C GLY A 159 -3.76 -7.12 -14.89
N PHE A 160 -3.78 -6.00 -14.17
CA PHE A 160 -4.17 -5.89 -12.75
C PHE A 160 -5.53 -6.56 -12.44
N ASP A 161 -6.50 -6.50 -13.36
CA ASP A 161 -7.81 -7.11 -13.16
C ASP A 161 -7.76 -8.65 -13.10
N LYS A 162 -6.91 -9.31 -13.89
CA LYS A 162 -6.72 -10.78 -13.85
C LYS A 162 -6.02 -11.22 -12.57
N ALA A 163 -4.98 -10.47 -12.21
CA ALA A 163 -4.25 -10.61 -10.95
C ALA A 163 -5.17 -10.50 -9.72
N LYS A 164 -5.99 -9.45 -9.68
CA LYS A 164 -6.97 -9.23 -8.63
C LYS A 164 -7.97 -10.39 -8.54
N ALA A 165 -8.48 -10.86 -9.67
CA ALA A 165 -9.41 -11.98 -9.69
C ALA A 165 -8.77 -13.25 -9.10
N ALA A 166 -7.50 -13.51 -9.43
CA ALA A 166 -6.75 -14.66 -8.91
C ALA A 166 -6.49 -14.56 -7.40
N LEU A 167 -6.21 -13.36 -6.89
CA LEU A 167 -5.90 -13.12 -5.47
C LEU A 167 -7.13 -12.86 -4.59
N LYS A 168 -8.33 -12.79 -5.17
CA LYS A 168 -9.56 -12.56 -4.42
C LYS A 168 -9.77 -13.69 -3.40
N GLY A 169 -9.93 -13.33 -2.14
CA GLY A 169 -10.17 -14.28 -1.05
C GLY A 169 -8.90 -14.89 -0.44
N VAL A 170 -7.70 -14.50 -0.91
CA VAL A 170 -6.46 -14.84 -0.21
C VAL A 170 -6.40 -14.02 1.08
N GLU A 171 -6.25 -14.70 2.22
CA GLU A 171 -6.12 -14.05 3.51
C GLU A 171 -4.88 -13.12 3.51
N ARG A 172 -5.01 -11.92 4.09
CA ARG A 172 -3.96 -10.88 4.09
C ARG A 172 -3.60 -10.32 2.70
N ILE A 173 -4.50 -10.45 1.73
CA ILE A 173 -4.46 -9.72 0.46
C ILE A 173 -5.81 -9.02 0.25
N LYS A 174 -5.83 -7.70 0.46
CA LYS A 174 -7.01 -6.84 0.26
C LYS A 174 -6.63 -5.62 -0.56
N PHE A 175 -7.53 -5.24 -1.48
CA PHE A 175 -7.39 -4.05 -2.31
C PHE A 175 -8.76 -3.40 -2.51
N GLU A 176 -8.82 -2.10 -2.26
CA GLU A 176 -9.88 -1.27 -2.82
C GLU A 176 -9.58 -1.05 -4.30
N VAL A 177 -10.60 -1.26 -5.13
CA VAL A 177 -10.48 -1.37 -6.59
C VAL A 177 -11.28 -0.32 -7.32
N LYS A 178 -12.16 0.36 -6.58
CA LYS A 178 -12.78 1.60 -7.03
C LYS A 178 -11.72 2.68 -7.07
N GLU A 179 -11.83 3.54 -8.09
CA GLU A 179 -11.01 4.75 -8.17
C GLU A 179 -11.48 5.80 -7.16
N SER A 180 -12.73 5.67 -6.68
CA SER A 180 -13.27 6.52 -5.64
C SER A 180 -14.09 5.71 -4.65
N VAL A 181 -13.87 5.96 -3.37
CA VAL A 181 -14.73 5.50 -2.27
C VAL A 181 -15.44 6.71 -1.68
N SER A 182 -16.75 6.60 -1.54
CA SER A 182 -17.60 7.58 -0.87
C SER A 182 -17.83 7.16 0.59
N VAL A 183 -17.77 8.14 1.47
CA VAL A 183 -18.04 7.98 2.90
C VAL A 183 -18.90 9.13 3.39
N GLU A 184 -20.02 8.80 4.00
CA GLU A 184 -20.85 9.73 4.78
C GLU A 184 -20.44 9.59 6.25
N MET A 185 -20.08 10.72 6.86
CA MET A 185 -19.59 10.77 8.24
C MET A 185 -20.77 10.74 9.22
N ARG A 186 -20.51 10.34 10.46
CA ARG A 186 -21.47 10.49 11.58
C ARG A 186 -21.26 11.80 12.32
#